data_AF-A0A662ZKK4-F1
#
_entry.id   AF-A0A662ZKK4-F1
#
_cell.length_a   1.000
_cell.length_b   1.000
_cell.length_c   1.000
_cell.angle_alpha   90.00
_cell.angle_beta   90.00
_cell.angle_gamma   90.00
#
_symmetry.space_group_name_H-M   'P 1'
#
loop_
_entity.id
_entity.type
_entity.pdbx_description
1 polymer ?
#
loop_
_entity_poly.entity_id
_entity_poly.type
_entity_poly.pdbx_seq_one_letter_code
_entity_poly.pdbx_strand_id
1 'polypeptide(L)'
;MASDNNLVAMADRLNLTFCRDHIEEIISETTNSRMNPREILQFVFSREISRREENRIRIGTMAAHFPRKCTLEEFDFSVQPCIDTAVIRELKTLSWAGSGSNILFLGPPGVGKTHLAIGFGLLAVEQGYSVLFK
;
A
#
# COMPACT_ATOMS: atom_id res chain seq x y z
N MET A 1 12.01 -33.09 -2.61
CA MET A 1 13.39 -32.55 -2.56
C MET A 1 13.93 -32.13 -3.93
N ALA A 2 14.10 -33.02 -4.93
CA ALA A 2 14.60 -32.60 -6.26
C ALA A 2 13.58 -31.74 -7.07
N SER A 3 12.28 -32.07 -6.98
CA SER A 3 11.21 -31.34 -7.65
C SER A 3 10.98 -29.95 -7.03
N ASP A 4 11.08 -29.83 -5.71
CA ASP A 4 10.87 -28.57 -4.98
C ASP A 4 11.98 -27.56 -5.29
N ASN A 5 13.23 -28.04 -5.42
CA ASN A 5 14.36 -27.21 -5.84
C ASN A 5 14.19 -26.63 -7.25
N ASN A 6 13.55 -27.38 -8.16
CA ASN A 6 13.24 -26.87 -9.50
C ASN A 6 12.17 -25.77 -9.43
N LEU A 7 11.10 -25.99 -8.65
CA LEU A 7 10.05 -24.99 -8.46
C LEU A 7 10.58 -23.68 -7.85
N VAL A 8 11.47 -23.77 -6.85
CA VAL A 8 12.14 -22.59 -6.27
C VAL A 8 12.95 -21.84 -7.33
N ALA A 9 13.74 -22.54 -8.14
CA ALA A 9 14.52 -21.92 -9.21
C ALA A 9 13.65 -21.25 -10.30
N MET A 10 12.52 -21.86 -10.65
CA MET A 10 11.55 -21.27 -11.59
C MET A 10 10.88 -20.02 -11.00
N ALA A 11 10.47 -20.08 -9.73
CA ALA A 11 9.86 -18.95 -9.03
C ALA A 11 10.83 -17.77 -8.92
N ASP A 12 12.10 -18.04 -8.61
CA ASP A 12 13.15 -17.02 -8.56
C ASP A 12 13.36 -16.35 -9.93
N ARG A 13 13.44 -17.13 -11.01
CA ARG A 13 13.57 -16.59 -12.38
C ARG A 13 12.41 -15.70 -12.81
N LEU A 14 11.21 -15.94 -12.29
CA LEU A 14 10.01 -15.13 -12.55
C LEU A 14 9.82 -13.99 -11.54
N ASN A 15 10.74 -13.83 -10.59
CA ASN A 15 10.64 -12.91 -9.45
C ASN A 15 9.34 -13.11 -8.65
N LEU A 16 8.91 -14.36 -8.48
CA LEU A 16 7.77 -14.73 -7.64
C LEU A 16 8.27 -14.93 -6.21
N THR A 17 8.54 -13.82 -5.55
CA THR A 17 9.22 -13.78 -4.24
C THR A 17 8.42 -14.48 -3.15
N PHE A 18 7.10 -14.27 -3.08
CA PHE A 18 6.27 -14.97 -2.11
C PHE A 18 6.26 -16.47 -2.39
N CYS A 19 6.08 -16.86 -3.65
CA CYS A 19 6.04 -18.26 -4.03
C CYS A 19 7.35 -18.97 -3.68
N ARG A 20 8.49 -18.38 -4.08
CA ARG A 20 9.83 -18.91 -3.81
C ARG A 20 10.05 -19.18 -2.32
N ASP A 21 9.62 -18.25 -1.45
CA ASP A 21 9.89 -18.29 -0.02
C ASP A 21 8.88 -19.19 0.74
N HIS A 22 7.70 -19.48 0.16
CA HIS A 22 6.58 -20.16 0.82
C HIS A 22 6.03 -21.40 0.08
N ILE A 23 6.81 -22.03 -0.82
CA ILE A 23 6.36 -23.19 -1.63
C ILE A 23 5.77 -24.32 -0.76
N GLU A 24 6.44 -24.71 0.33
CA GLU A 24 5.98 -25.82 1.18
C GLU A 24 4.67 -25.48 1.90
N GLU A 25 4.53 -24.25 2.36
CA GLU A 25 3.33 -23.74 3.00
C GLU A 25 2.15 -23.72 2.03
N ILE A 26 2.37 -23.23 0.79
CA ILE A 26 1.36 -23.22 -0.26
C ILE A 26 0.89 -24.64 -0.59
N ILE A 27 1.82 -25.59 -0.75
CA ILE A 27 1.48 -26.99 -1.05
C ILE A 27 0.66 -27.60 0.09
N SER A 28 1.08 -27.37 1.33
CA SER A 28 0.37 -27.86 2.52
C SER A 28 -1.04 -27.28 2.63
N GLU A 29 -1.19 -25.95 2.54
CA GLU A 29 -2.46 -25.24 2.68
C GLU A 29 -3.46 -25.63 1.59
N THR A 30 -2.99 -25.72 0.34
CA THR A 30 -3.83 -26.09 -0.80
C THR A 30 -4.28 -27.56 -0.74
N THR A 31 -3.41 -28.45 -0.27
CA THR A 31 -3.73 -29.87 -0.07
C THR A 31 -4.74 -30.05 1.06
N ASN A 32 -4.51 -29.40 2.20
CA ASN A 32 -5.40 -29.47 3.37
C ASN A 32 -6.80 -28.91 3.06
N SER A 33 -6.84 -27.81 2.31
CA SER A 33 -8.08 -27.14 1.90
C SER A 33 -8.75 -27.80 0.70
N ARG A 34 -8.14 -28.84 0.11
CA ARG A 34 -8.62 -29.54 -1.10
C ARG A 34 -8.97 -28.58 -2.24
N MET A 35 -8.13 -27.57 -2.44
CA MET A 35 -8.34 -26.58 -3.48
C MET A 35 -8.25 -27.22 -4.87
N ASN A 36 -9.16 -26.85 -5.77
CA ASN A 36 -9.05 -27.27 -7.16
C ASN A 36 -7.92 -26.51 -7.89
N PRO A 37 -7.45 -26.96 -9.06
CA PRO A 37 -6.31 -26.32 -9.73
C PRO A 37 -6.50 -24.84 -10.03
N ARG A 38 -7.74 -24.40 -10.29
CA ARG A 38 -8.07 -23.00 -10.54
C ARG A 38 -7.93 -22.17 -9.25
N GLU A 39 -8.41 -22.69 -8.14
CA GLU A 39 -8.29 -22.06 -6.81
C GLU A 39 -6.83 -21.94 -6.38
N ILE A 40 -6.01 -22.95 -6.64
CA ILE A 40 -4.57 -22.92 -6.35
C ILE A 40 -3.90 -21.77 -7.11
N LEU A 41 -4.12 -21.67 -8.43
CA LEU A 41 -3.56 -20.58 -9.23
C LEU A 41 -4.03 -19.20 -8.74
N GLN A 42 -5.32 -19.08 -8.42
CA GLN A 42 -5.87 -17.83 -7.89
C GLN A 42 -5.25 -17.47 -6.55
N PHE A 43 -5.08 -18.43 -5.63
CA PHE A 43 -4.45 -18.22 -4.34
C PHE A 43 -3.01 -17.75 -4.48
N VAL A 44 -2.20 -18.46 -5.26
CA VAL A 44 -0.78 -18.15 -5.49
C VAL A 44 -0.61 -16.76 -6.10
N PHE A 45 -1.35 -16.45 -7.17
CA PHE A 45 -1.27 -15.14 -7.82
C PHE A 45 -1.74 -14.02 -6.90
N SER A 46 -2.82 -14.22 -6.14
CA SER A 46 -3.32 -13.20 -5.22
C SER A 46 -2.29 -12.88 -4.14
N ARG A 47 -1.65 -13.91 -3.55
CA ARG A 47 -0.61 -13.72 -2.54
C ARG A 47 0.62 -13.01 -3.08
N GLU A 48 1.08 -13.41 -4.28
CA GLU A 48 2.22 -12.76 -4.92
C GLU A 48 1.94 -11.29 -5.25
N ILE A 49 0.74 -10.99 -5.78
CA ILE A 49 0.32 -9.61 -6.07
C ILE A 49 0.30 -8.78 -4.78
N SER A 50 -0.31 -9.29 -3.71
CA SER A 50 -0.34 -8.60 -2.42
C SER A 50 1.06 -8.33 -1.89
N ARG A 51 1.98 -9.30 -1.97
CA ARG A 51 3.36 -9.12 -1.52
C ARG A 51 4.10 -8.04 -2.30
N ARG A 52 3.91 -8.00 -3.62
CA ARG A 52 4.49 -6.97 -4.49
C ARG A 52 3.93 -5.59 -4.15
N GLU A 53 2.63 -5.49 -3.92
CA GLU A 53 1.94 -4.26 -3.56
C GLU A 53 2.41 -3.73 -2.20
N GLU A 54 2.47 -4.58 -1.18
CA GLU A 54 3.01 -4.24 0.14
C GLU A 54 4.45 -3.70 0.05
N ASN A 55 5.30 -4.36 -0.73
CA ASN A 55 6.68 -3.91 -0.88
C ASN A 55 6.78 -2.58 -1.66
N ARG A 56 5.93 -2.38 -2.68
CA ARG A 56 5.82 -1.10 -3.40
C ARG A 56 5.46 0.04 -2.45
N ILE A 57 4.41 -0.14 -1.66
CA ILE A 57 3.94 0.86 -0.68
C ILE A 57 5.02 1.12 0.36
N ARG A 58 5.66 0.07 0.89
CA ARG A 58 6.74 0.19 1.88
C ARG A 58 7.90 1.03 1.35
N ILE A 59 8.38 0.73 0.14
CA ILE A 59 9.49 1.47 -0.49
C ILE A 59 9.07 2.90 -0.78
N GLY A 60 7.87 3.13 -1.34
CA GLY A 60 7.35 4.46 -1.62
C GLY A 60 7.22 5.32 -0.35
N THR A 61 6.75 4.72 0.74
CA THR A 61 6.62 5.39 2.05
C THR A 61 7.98 5.78 2.61
N MET A 62 8.99 4.90 2.50
CA MET A 62 10.36 5.20 2.91
C MET A 62 10.96 6.33 2.06
N ALA A 63 10.75 6.29 0.74
CA ALA A 63 11.24 7.30 -0.19
C ALA A 63 10.60 8.68 0.01
N ALA A 64 9.41 8.74 0.62
CA ALA A 64 8.74 9.99 0.93
C ALA A 64 9.34 10.75 2.11
N HIS A 65 10.17 10.14 2.95
CA HIS A 65 10.84 10.79 4.09
C HIS A 65 9.89 11.47 5.09
N PHE A 66 8.72 10.89 5.33
CA PHE A 66 7.80 11.43 6.34
C PHE A 66 8.43 11.42 7.74
N PRO A 67 8.30 12.50 8.53
CA PRO A 67 8.87 12.57 9.88
C PRO A 67 8.15 11.65 10.88
N ARG A 68 6.92 11.25 10.58
CA ARG A 68 6.10 10.31 11.35
C ARG A 68 5.01 9.72 10.44
N LYS A 69 4.40 8.61 10.85
CA LYS A 69 3.19 8.07 10.21
C LYS A 69 1.96 8.78 10.78
N CYS A 70 1.12 9.32 9.91
CA CYS A 70 -0.17 9.92 10.26
C CYS A 70 -1.17 9.57 9.18
N THR A 71 -2.19 8.79 9.49
CA THR A 71 -3.25 8.44 8.51
C THR A 71 -4.35 9.50 8.52
N LEU A 72 -5.15 9.59 7.45
CA LEU A 72 -6.27 10.53 7.43
C LEU A 72 -7.38 10.11 8.41
N GLU A 73 -7.43 8.84 8.79
CA GLU A 73 -8.36 8.24 9.74
C GLU A 73 -8.03 8.64 11.19
N GLU A 74 -6.74 8.87 11.48
CA GLU A 74 -6.27 9.36 12.79
C GLU A 74 -6.47 10.87 12.97
N PHE A 75 -6.92 11.60 11.94
CA PHE A 75 -7.14 13.04 12.04
C PHE A 75 -8.47 13.32 12.76
N ASP A 76 -8.39 13.97 13.92
CA ASP A 76 -9.57 14.39 14.66
C ASP A 76 -10.17 15.67 14.07
N PHE A 77 -11.29 15.53 13.35
CA PHE A 77 -12.01 16.68 12.78
C PHE A 77 -12.76 17.50 13.84
N SER A 78 -12.97 16.98 15.04
CA SER A 78 -13.67 17.71 16.11
C SER A 78 -12.82 18.86 16.67
N VAL A 79 -11.49 18.73 16.66
CA VAL A 79 -10.55 19.78 17.09
C VAL A 79 -10.27 20.83 16.02
N GLN A 80 -10.72 20.60 14.77
CA GLN A 80 -10.63 21.57 13.69
C GLN A 80 -11.96 21.65 12.90
N PRO A 81 -13.01 22.25 13.50
CA PRO A 81 -14.34 22.30 12.90
C PRO A 81 -14.42 23.20 11.65
N CYS A 82 -13.43 24.04 11.40
CA CYS A 82 -13.37 24.86 10.18
C CYS A 82 -13.05 24.05 8.92
N ILE A 83 -12.60 22.80 9.06
CA ILE A 83 -12.36 21.92 7.91
C ILE A 83 -13.66 21.21 7.55
N ASP A 84 -14.14 21.46 6.34
CA ASP A 84 -15.26 20.71 5.79
C ASP A 84 -14.82 19.27 5.45
N THR A 85 -15.42 18.30 6.13
CA THR A 85 -15.18 16.87 5.90
C THR A 85 -15.54 16.42 4.48
N ALA A 86 -16.46 17.11 3.81
CA ALA A 86 -16.81 16.84 2.42
C ALA A 86 -15.63 17.14 1.48
N VAL A 87 -14.96 18.29 1.69
CA VAL A 87 -13.74 18.65 0.94
C VAL A 87 -12.65 17.62 1.17
N ILE A 88 -12.43 17.20 2.41
CA ILE A 88 -11.41 16.17 2.70
C ILE A 88 -11.73 14.85 1.99
N ARG A 89 -13.00 14.45 1.95
CA ARG A 89 -13.44 13.25 1.23
C ARG A 89 -13.20 13.36 -0.28
N GLU A 90 -13.44 14.54 -0.86
CA GLU A 90 -13.12 14.80 -2.26
C GLU A 90 -11.61 14.71 -2.51
N LEU A 91 -10.79 15.34 -1.66
CA LEU A 91 -9.34 15.33 -1.79
C LEU A 91 -8.74 13.92 -1.62
N LYS A 92 -9.40 13.01 -0.88
CA LYS A 92 -9.01 11.59 -0.76
C LYS A 92 -9.04 10.84 -2.11
N THR A 93 -9.77 11.33 -3.10
CA THR A 93 -9.77 10.74 -4.45
C THR A 93 -8.46 10.96 -5.20
N LEU A 94 -7.62 11.91 -4.76
CA LEU A 94 -6.37 12.31 -5.40
C LEU A 94 -6.54 12.80 -6.85
N SER A 95 -7.76 13.17 -7.26
CA SER A 95 -8.05 13.73 -8.59
C SER A 95 -7.24 15.02 -8.87
N TRP A 96 -6.96 15.79 -7.81
CA TRP A 96 -6.09 16.97 -7.86
C TRP A 96 -4.67 16.61 -8.29
N ALA A 97 -4.11 15.50 -7.79
CA ALA A 97 -2.76 15.06 -8.15
C ALA A 97 -2.71 14.60 -9.62
N GLY A 98 -3.73 13.85 -10.07
CA GLY A 98 -3.84 13.41 -11.46
C GLY A 98 -4.06 14.55 -12.46
N SER A 99 -4.72 15.63 -12.04
CA SER A 99 -4.96 16.83 -12.87
C SER A 99 -3.84 17.87 -12.79
N GLY A 100 -2.82 17.67 -11.95
CA GLY A 100 -1.75 18.66 -11.71
C GLY A 100 -2.20 19.88 -10.91
N SER A 101 -3.33 19.78 -10.19
CA SER A 101 -3.81 20.81 -9.27
C SER A 101 -3.08 20.73 -7.93
N ASN A 102 -2.98 21.84 -7.21
CA ASN A 102 -2.28 21.91 -5.93
C ASN A 102 -3.25 22.08 -4.76
N ILE A 103 -2.95 21.44 -3.63
CA ILE A 103 -3.61 21.72 -2.34
C ILE A 103 -2.70 22.61 -1.51
N LEU A 104 -3.26 23.66 -0.92
CA LEU A 104 -2.58 24.52 0.04
C LEU A 104 -3.29 24.46 1.40
N PHE A 105 -2.57 24.04 2.44
CA PHE A 105 -3.09 24.08 3.81
C PHE A 105 -2.74 25.40 4.49
N LEU A 106 -3.76 26.18 4.84
CA LEU A 106 -3.61 27.48 5.51
C LEU A 106 -4.17 27.44 6.94
N GLY A 107 -3.49 28.11 7.87
CA GLY A 107 -3.98 28.30 9.24
C GLY A 107 -2.86 28.47 10.27
N PRO A 108 -3.20 28.70 11.56
CA PRO A 108 -2.23 28.83 12.65
C PRO A 108 -1.38 27.57 12.87
N PRO A 109 -0.17 27.66 13.47
CA PRO A 109 0.61 26.47 13.83
C PRO A 109 -0.17 25.54 14.77
N GLY A 110 0.10 24.23 14.71
CA GLY A 110 -0.52 23.23 15.60
C GLY A 110 -1.89 22.68 15.18
N VAL A 111 -2.51 23.21 14.12
CA VAL A 111 -3.87 22.81 13.68
C VAL A 111 -3.95 21.56 12.79
N GLY A 112 -2.87 20.75 12.75
CA GLY A 112 -2.89 19.48 12.02
C GLY A 112 -2.59 19.55 10.50
N LYS A 113 -2.11 20.67 9.97
CA LYS A 113 -1.69 20.77 8.55
C LYS A 113 -0.66 19.71 8.14
N THR A 114 0.37 19.53 8.95
CA THR A 114 1.41 18.51 8.73
C THR A 114 0.82 17.10 8.75
N HIS A 115 -0.17 16.84 9.62
CA HIS A 115 -0.87 15.57 9.66
C HIS A 115 -1.60 15.30 8.35
N LEU A 116 -2.38 16.27 7.87
CA LEU A 116 -3.10 16.14 6.59
C LEU A 116 -2.13 15.94 5.42
N ALA A 117 -1.05 16.71 5.35
CA ALA A 117 -0.04 16.56 4.31
C ALA A 117 0.58 15.15 4.29
N ILE A 118 0.93 14.61 5.46
CA ILE A 118 1.43 13.23 5.59
C ILE A 118 0.34 12.23 5.21
N GLY A 119 -0.88 12.39 5.69
CA GLY A 119 -2.00 11.48 5.42
C GLY A 119 -2.35 11.38 3.93
N PHE A 120 -2.43 12.52 3.24
CA PHE A 120 -2.59 12.54 1.78
C PHE A 120 -1.38 11.95 1.06
N GLY A 121 -0.17 12.19 1.57
CA GLY A 121 1.05 11.60 1.03
C GLY A 121 1.06 10.07 1.14
N LEU A 122 0.67 9.51 2.28
CA LEU A 122 0.54 8.06 2.45
C LEU A 122 -0.52 7.48 1.52
N LEU A 123 -1.69 8.11 1.43
CA LEU A 123 -2.73 7.70 0.50
C LEU A 123 -2.27 7.75 -0.96
N ALA A 124 -1.47 8.76 -1.33
CA ALA A 124 -0.89 8.88 -2.66
C ALA A 124 0.11 7.75 -2.95
N VAL A 125 0.95 7.37 -1.99
CA VAL A 125 1.82 6.19 -2.13
C VAL A 125 1.00 4.92 -2.35
N GLU A 126 -0.08 4.72 -1.59
CA GLU A 126 -0.98 3.56 -1.75
C GLU A 126 -1.63 3.51 -3.13
N GLN A 127 -1.95 4.67 -3.72
CA GLN A 127 -2.48 4.77 -5.09
C GLN A 127 -1.39 4.73 -6.18
N GLY A 128 -0.11 4.52 -5.81
CA GLY A 128 1.00 4.35 -6.75
C GLY A 128 1.70 5.64 -7.18
N TYR A 129 1.43 6.77 -6.52
CA TYR A 129 2.16 8.02 -6.76
C TYR A 129 3.53 8.02 -6.06
N SER A 130 4.51 8.66 -6.69
CA SER A 130 5.77 9.01 -6.03
C SER A 130 5.55 10.25 -5.17
N VAL A 131 5.99 10.21 -3.92
CA VAL A 131 5.81 11.29 -2.94
C VAL A 131 7.14 11.66 -2.34
N LEU A 132 7.28 12.94 -2.00
CA LEU A 132 8.43 13.50 -1.29
C LEU A 132 7.94 14.52 -0.27
N PHE A 133 8.38 14.36 0.98
CA PHE A 133 8.14 15.29 2.07
C PHE A 133 9.47 15.92 2.48
N LYS A 134 9.57 17.25 2.41
CA LYS A 134 10.77 18.04 2.71
C LYS A 134 10.43 19.24 3.57
#